data_AF-A0A4R3PSV9-F1
#
_entry.id   AF-A0A4R3PSV9-F1
#
_cell.length_a   1.000
_cell.length_b   1.000
_cell.length_c   1.000
_cell.angle_alpha   90.00
_cell.angle_beta   90.00
_cell.angle_gamma   90.00
#
_symmetry.space_group_name_H-M   'P 1'
#
loop_
_entity.id
_entity.type
_entity.pdbx_description
1 polymer ?
#
loop_
_entity_poly.entity_id
_entity_poly.type
_entity_poly.pdbx_seq_one_letter_code
_entity_poly.pdbx_strand_id
1 'polypeptide(L)' 'MEQQVAADIFIASSFPPQSLHKDPIDRIIIATGREHDLTIMTRNRAILAYGAAGHVKTLAC' A
#
# COMPACT_ATOMS: atom_id res chain seq x y z
N MET A 1 -11.18 -7.60 13.78
CA MET A 1 -9.84 -8.17 13.95
C MET A 1 -8.87 -7.12 13.45
N GLU A 2 -7.97 -6.66 14.31
CA GLU A 2 -6.98 -5.65 13.96
C GLU A 2 -5.76 -6.32 13.33
N GLN A 3 -5.20 -5.73 12.27
CA GLN A 3 -3.96 -6.22 11.66
C GLN A 3 -2.77 -5.43 12.20
N GLN A 4 -1.81 -6.14 12.76
CA GLN A 4 -0.58 -5.56 13.27
C GLN A 4 0.42 -5.32 12.11
N VAL A 5 1.03 -4.13 12.10
CA VAL A 5 2.16 -3.83 11.22
C VAL A 5 3.44 -4.39 11.88
N ALA A 6 3.96 -5.49 11.34
CA ALA A 6 5.16 -6.15 11.83
C ALA A 6 6.45 -5.67 11.12
N ALA A 7 7.61 -6.09 11.62
CA ALA A 7 8.92 -5.66 11.15
C ALA A 7 9.16 -5.94 9.66
N ASP A 8 8.65 -7.07 9.17
CA ASP A 8 8.66 -7.47 7.76
C ASP A 8 7.90 -6.48 6.86
N ILE A 9 6.73 -5.98 7.29
CA ILE A 9 5.96 -4.96 6.57
C ILE A 9 6.77 -3.66 6.47
N PHE A 10 7.43 -3.25 7.56
CA PHE A 10 8.30 -2.06 7.54
C PHE A 10 9.45 -2.23 6.55
N ILE A 11 10.10 -3.40 6.53
CA ILE A 11 11.15 -3.71 5.56
C ILE A 11 10.58 -3.67 4.13
N ALA A 12 9.48 -4.36 3.87
CA ALA A 12 8.83 -4.40 2.55
C ALA A 12 8.43 -3.01 2.05
N SER A 13 7.96 -2.11 2.94
CA SER A 13 7.60 -0.73 2.59
C SER A 13 8.78 0.12 2.07
N SER A 14 10.02 -0.31 2.34
CA SER A 14 11.23 0.34 1.85
C SER A 14 11.58 -0.06 0.41
N PHE A 15 10.97 -1.12 -0.12
CA PHE A 15 11.28 -1.71 -1.43
C PHE A 15 10.01 -1.92 -2.28
N PRO A 16 9.25 -0.86 -2.62
CA PRO A 16 8.07 -1.00 -3.46
C PRO A 16 8.44 -1.48 -4.88
N PRO A 17 7.57 -2.28 -5.55
CA PRO A 17 7.85 -2.84 -6.88
C PRO A 17 8.15 -1.79 -7.95
N GLN A 18 7.53 -0.62 -7.82
CA GLN A 18 7.76 0.54 -8.66
C GLN A 18 7.80 1.77 -7.76
N SER A 19 8.60 2.78 -8.16
CA SER A 19 8.68 4.06 -7.45
C SER A 19 7.28 4.63 -7.23
N LEU A 20 6.95 4.78 -5.96
CA LEU A 20 5.72 5.39 -5.46
C LEU A 20 6.10 6.53 -4.52
N HIS A 21 5.19 7.49 -4.34
CA HIS A 21 5.21 8.61 -3.41
C HIS A 21 6.23 8.53 -2.25
N LYS A 22 6.88 9.66 -1.97
CA LYS A 22 7.95 9.77 -0.96
C LYS A 22 7.47 9.62 0.49
N ASP A 23 6.16 9.54 0.75
CA ASP A 23 5.62 9.43 2.10
C ASP A 23 5.81 8.00 2.64
N PRO A 24 6.54 7.81 3.75
CA PRO A 24 6.71 6.49 4.34
C PRO A 24 5.39 5.82 4.78
N ILE A 25 4.37 6.59 5.19
CA ILE A 25 3.09 6.03 5.65
C ILE A 25 2.30 5.42 4.50
N ASP A 26 2.24 6.10 3.34
CA ASP A 26 1.60 5.56 2.14
C ASP A 26 2.22 4.20 1.75
N ARG A 27 3.55 4.09 1.82
CA ARG A 27 4.25 2.84 1.51
C ARG A 27 3.99 1.74 2.52
N ILE A 28 3.89 2.06 3.81
CA ILE A 28 3.53 1.08 4.85
C ILE A 28 2.11 0.57 4.62
N ILE A 29 1.15 1.45 4.33
CA ILE A 29 -0.24 1.07 4.04
C ILE A 29 -0.29 0.14 2.82
N ILE A 30 0.48 0.43 1.78
CA ILE A 30 0.51 -0.37 0.56
C ILE A 30 1.18 -1.71 0.76
N ALA A 31 2.31 -1.75 1.48
CA ALA A 31 2.96 -3.01 1.84
C ALA A 31 2.00 -3.88 2.66
N THR A 32 1.30 -3.29 3.64
CA THR A 32 0.27 -3.98 4.44
C THR A 32 -0.85 -4.53 3.56
N GLY A 33 -1.37 -3.72 2.64
CA GLY A 33 -2.44 -4.14 1.73
C GLY A 33 -2.01 -5.28 0.81
N ARG A 34 -0.77 -5.27 0.35
CA ARG A 34 -0.21 -6.35 -0.49
C ARG A 34 0.00 -7.64 0.28
N GLU A 35 0.62 -7.57 1.46
CA GLU A 35 0.95 -8.75 2.27
C GLU A 35 -0.29 -9.50 2.75
N HIS A 36 -1.36 -8.76 3.06
CA HIS A 36 -2.61 -9.34 3.57
C HIS A 36 -3.73 -9.38 2.53
N ASP A 37 -3.43 -9.12 1.26
CA ASP A 37 -4.39 -9.15 0.14
C ASP A 37 -5.64 -8.24 0.34
N LEU A 38 -5.45 -7.12 1.04
CA LEU A 38 -6.50 -6.15 1.40
C LEU A 38 -6.74 -5.12 0.31
N THR A 39 -7.95 -4.53 0.30
CA THR A 39 -8.30 -3.41 -0.58
C THR A 39 -8.18 -2.08 0.14
N ILE A 40 -7.36 -1.17 -0.41
CA ILE A 40 -7.17 0.17 0.15
C ILE A 40 -8.26 1.10 -0.39
N MET A 41 -9.16 1.54 0.48
CA MET A 41 -10.19 2.53 0.15
C MET A 41 -9.62 3.94 0.37
N THR A 42 -9.52 4.75 -0.68
CA THR A 42 -8.87 6.07 -0.58
C THR A 42 -9.30 7.05 -1.67
N ARG A 43 -9.20 8.36 -1.36
CA ARG A 43 -9.29 9.47 -2.32
C ARG A 43 -7.95 9.86 -2.93
N ASN A 44 -6.86 9.29 -2.44
CA ASN A 44 -5.51 9.63 -2.91
C ASN A 44 -5.31 9.12 -4.33
N ARG A 45 -5.27 10.05 -5.30
CA ARG A 45 -5.13 9.76 -6.73
C ARG A 45 -3.87 8.97 -7.05
N ALA A 46 -2.78 9.19 -6.32
CA ALA A 46 -1.53 8.46 -6.57
C ALA A 46 -1.64 6.99 -6.15
N ILE A 47 -2.26 6.70 -5.01
CA ILE A 47 -2.51 5.33 -4.57
C ILE A 47 -3.49 4.64 -5.52
N LEU A 48 -4.55 5.33 -5.96
CA LEU A 48 -5.50 4.81 -6.94
C LEU A 48 -4.80 4.46 -8.26
N ALA A 49 -3.93 5.33 -8.77
CA ALA A 49 -3.15 5.07 -9.98
C ALA A 49 -2.19 3.88 -9.81
N TYR A 50 -1.55 3.76 -8.64
CA TYR A 50 -0.67 2.64 -8.32
C TYR A 50 -1.42 1.31 -8.27
N GLY A 51 -2.64 1.32 -7.72
CA GLY A 51 -3.52 0.15 -7.73
C GLY A 51 -4.01 -0.21 -9.13
N ALA A 52 -4.37 0.79 -9.96
CA ALA A 52 -4.75 0.59 -11.35
C ALA A 52 -3.60 -0.02 -12.20
N ALA A 53 -2.34 0.23 -11.83
CA ALA A 53 -1.17 -0.42 -12.41
C ALA A 53 -0.96 -1.87 -11.92
N GLY A 54 -1.85 -2.41 -11.08
CA GLY A 54 -1.81 -3.79 -10.60
C GLY A 54 -0.92 -4.01 -9.38
N HIS A 55 -0.44 -2.96 -8.73
CA HIS A 55 0.50 -3.11 -7.61
C HIS A 55 -0.18 -3.36 -6.26
N VAL A 56 -1.46 -3.02 -6.08
CA VAL A 56 -2.24 -3.30 -4.86
C VAL A 56 -3.72 -3.13 -5.17
N LYS A 57 -4.62 -3.81 -4.46
CA LYS A 57 -6.07 -3.61 -4.64
C LYS A 57 -6.48 -2.25 -4.08
N THR A 58 -7.26 -1.49 -4.84
CA THR A 58 -7.73 -0.16 -4.43
C THR A 58 -9.22 0.03 -4.74
N LEU A 59 -9.86 0.91 -3.97
CA LEU A 59 -11.24 1.35 -4.17
C LEU A 59 -11.32 2.86 -3.95
N ALA A 60 -11.90 3.60 -4.91
CA ALA A 60 -12.13 5.03 -4.77
C ALA A 60 -13.30 5.32 -3.81
N CYS A 61 -13.21 6.39 -3.01
CA CYS A 61 -14.26 6.83 -2.08
C CYS A 61 -14.48 8.34 -2.04
#